data_AF-A0ABC9GJB5-F1
#
_entry.id   AF-A0ABC9GJB5-F1
#
_cell.length_a   1.000
_cell.length_b   1.000
_cell.length_c   1.000
_cell.angle_alpha   90.00
_cell.angle_beta   90.00
_cell.angle_gamma   90.00
#
_symmetry.space_group_name_H-M   'P 1'
#
loop_
_entity.id
_entity.type
_entity.pdbx_description
1 polymer ?
#
loop_
_entity_poly.entity_id
_entity_poly.type
_entity_poly.pdbx_seq_one_letter_code
_entity_poly.pdbx_strand_id
1 'polypeptide(L)'
;MAAAAAICVEDEAACAAAECAGIEKLDLAGAGAAGGKRSVYLMDCAPVWGCASTRGRSAEMEDACAAAPRFADVPVRLLASRRDLDGLGLDAGALRLPAHLFGVFDGHGGAEVANYCRERLQVLLGQELRRLGEDLGEVGEVDMKEHWDELFSKCFQRVDDEVSGRTSRLVGGVHESRPLAAENVGSTAVVAVVCSSHLVVANCGDSRVVLCRGKEPVAMSIDHKPDRKDERARIEALGGKVIQWNGYRVSGILAMSRSIGINIHSCA
;
A
#
# COMPACT_ATOMS: atom_id res chain seq x y z
N MET A 1 10.28 12.46 -20.38
CA MET A 1 10.54 11.20 -19.65
C MET A 1 10.63 11.64 -18.21
N ALA A 2 9.57 11.36 -17.45
CA ALA A 2 9.30 11.92 -16.13
C ALA A 2 10.26 11.38 -15.07
N ALA A 3 10.14 11.89 -13.84
CA ALA A 3 10.66 11.17 -12.68
C ALA A 3 10.04 9.77 -12.64
N ALA A 4 10.79 8.81 -12.10
CA ALA A 4 10.32 7.44 -11.96
C ALA A 4 10.91 6.82 -10.70
N ALA A 5 10.03 6.29 -9.86
CA ALA A 5 10.35 5.40 -8.76
C ALA A 5 9.76 4.01 -8.99
N ALA A 6 10.56 2.97 -8.71
CA ALA A 6 10.11 1.59 -8.74
C ALA A 6 10.70 0.84 -7.54
N ILE A 7 9.86 0.00 -6.93
CA ILE A 7 10.27 -0.94 -5.89
C ILE A 7 10.01 -2.35 -6.42
N CYS A 8 11.03 -3.18 -6.38
CA CYS A 8 10.93 -4.61 -6.64
C CYS A 8 11.02 -5.34 -5.29
N VAL A 9 10.11 -6.29 -5.08
CA VAL A 9 10.08 -7.16 -3.89
C VAL A 9 10.12 -8.59 -4.38
N GLU A 10 11.03 -9.39 -3.82
CA GLU A 10 11.21 -10.79 -4.15
C GLU A 10 10.79 -11.68 -2.96
N ASP A 11 10.26 -12.85 -3.28
CA ASP A 11 9.98 -13.91 -2.31
C ASP A 11 11.02 -15.02 -2.50
N GLU A 12 11.92 -15.17 -1.52
CA GLU A 12 12.97 -16.20 -1.53
C GLU A 12 12.43 -17.62 -1.32
N ALA A 13 11.16 -17.79 -0.88
CA ALA A 13 10.59 -19.11 -0.66
C ALA A 13 10.51 -19.96 -1.94
N ALA A 14 10.56 -19.34 -3.13
CA ALA A 14 10.62 -20.03 -4.41
C ALA A 14 12.04 -20.47 -4.81
N CYS A 15 13.10 -19.87 -4.26
CA CYS A 15 14.48 -20.19 -4.66
C CYS A 15 14.98 -21.51 -4.03
N ALA A 16 14.47 -21.86 -2.84
CA ALA A 16 14.84 -23.10 -2.14
C ALA A 16 14.34 -24.39 -2.82
N ALA A 17 13.46 -24.31 -3.83
CA ALA A 17 12.99 -25.47 -4.59
C ALA A 17 13.84 -25.77 -5.84
N ALA A 18 14.77 -24.88 -6.23
CA ALA A 18 15.50 -24.99 -7.49
C ALA A 18 16.99 -25.39 -7.37
N GLU A 19 17.61 -25.30 -6.20
CA GLU A 19 19.00 -25.74 -6.01
C GLU A 19 19.20 -26.52 -4.70
N CYS A 20 19.04 -27.84 -4.79
CA CYS A 20 19.65 -28.77 -3.84
C CYS A 20 20.52 -29.76 -4.63
N ALA A 21 21.59 -29.22 -5.21
CA ALA A 21 22.74 -30.01 -5.65
C ALA A 21 23.98 -29.45 -4.95
N GLY A 22 24.27 -30.01 -3.76
CA GLY A 22 25.57 -29.94 -3.10
C GLY A 22 25.89 -28.65 -2.36
N ILE A 23 25.73 -28.66 -1.04
CA ILE A 23 26.71 -28.16 -0.07
C ILE A 23 26.52 -28.96 1.21
N GLU A 24 27.64 -29.42 1.75
CA GLU A 24 27.75 -30.32 2.90
C GLU A 24 27.29 -29.65 4.20
N LYS A 25 26.44 -30.38 4.93
CA LYS A 25 26.41 -30.58 6.38
C LYS A 25 27.04 -29.48 7.26
N LEU A 26 26.19 -28.65 7.85
CA LEU A 26 26.45 -28.00 9.13
C LEU A 26 25.35 -28.42 10.10
N ASP A 27 25.76 -29.24 11.06
CA ASP A 27 24.95 -29.81 12.12
C ASP A 27 24.39 -28.72 13.05
N LEU A 28 23.06 -28.62 13.12
CA LEU A 28 22.33 -28.11 14.27
C LEU A 28 21.47 -29.24 14.81
N ALA A 29 22.11 -30.08 15.62
CA ALA A 29 21.45 -31.09 16.44
C ALA A 29 20.69 -30.40 17.57
N GLY A 30 19.38 -30.69 17.67
CA GLY A 30 18.62 -30.47 18.90
C GLY A 30 17.19 -29.96 18.73
N ALA A 31 16.26 -30.81 18.27
CA ALA A 31 14.92 -30.96 18.85
C ALA A 31 14.11 -32.01 18.06
N GLY A 32 13.35 -32.80 18.81
CA GLY A 32 12.69 -34.03 18.38
C GLY A 32 11.78 -33.92 17.15
N ALA A 33 11.74 -35.04 16.42
CA ALA A 33 10.77 -35.32 15.39
C ALA A 33 9.33 -35.27 15.93
N ALA A 34 8.56 -34.31 15.44
CA ALA A 34 7.12 -34.40 15.29
C ALA A 34 6.77 -33.72 13.96
N GLY A 35 6.03 -34.41 13.09
CA GLY A 35 5.60 -33.89 11.78
C GLY A 35 4.59 -32.76 11.90
N GLY A 36 5.01 -31.61 12.45
CA GLY A 36 4.20 -30.40 12.57
C GLY A 36 3.99 -29.78 11.20
N LYS A 37 2.73 -29.61 10.80
CA LYS A 37 2.37 -28.86 9.59
C LYS A 37 2.93 -27.44 9.74
N ARG A 38 3.90 -27.06 8.89
CA ARG A 38 4.39 -25.68 8.80
C ARG A 38 3.26 -24.81 8.25
N SER A 39 2.78 -23.87 9.06
CA SER A 39 1.77 -22.88 8.65
C SER A 39 2.46 -21.63 8.13
N VAL A 40 2.02 -21.12 6.98
CA VAL A 40 2.53 -19.84 6.42
C VAL A 40 2.35 -18.68 7.40
N TYR A 41 1.35 -18.75 8.28
CA TYR A 41 1.09 -17.74 9.32
C TYR A 41 2.07 -17.79 10.50
N LEU A 42 2.99 -18.76 10.53
CA LEU A 42 4.05 -18.89 11.53
C LEU A 42 5.46 -18.75 10.93
N MET A 43 5.56 -18.40 9.64
CA MET A 43 6.83 -18.17 8.96
C MET A 43 7.25 -16.71 9.13
N ASP A 44 8.52 -16.50 9.47
CA ASP A 44 9.11 -15.16 9.40
C ASP A 44 9.30 -14.76 7.93
N CYS A 45 9.06 -13.49 7.62
CA CYS A 45 9.26 -12.92 6.30
C CYS A 45 10.28 -11.79 6.47
N ALA A 46 11.51 -12.03 6.00
CA ALA A 46 12.47 -10.95 5.81
C ALA A 46 12.28 -10.44 4.38
N PRO A 47 12.00 -9.15 4.16
CA PRO A 47 11.72 -8.68 2.81
C PRO A 47 13.02 -8.58 2.02
N VAL A 48 13.07 -9.22 0.86
CA VAL A 48 14.11 -8.98 -0.15
C VAL A 48 13.56 -7.94 -1.11
N TRP A 49 14.19 -6.77 -1.18
CA TRP A 49 13.70 -5.69 -2.00
C TRP A 49 14.82 -4.79 -2.53
N GLY A 50 14.52 -4.10 -3.62
CA GLY A 50 15.35 -3.06 -4.19
C GLY A 50 14.50 -1.86 -4.59
N CYS A 51 15.07 -0.66 -4.48
CA CYS A 51 14.43 0.57 -4.91
C CYS A 51 15.37 1.36 -5.81
N ALA A 52 14.86 1.80 -6.96
CA ALA A 52 15.54 2.74 -7.84
C ALA A 52 14.61 3.93 -8.05
N SER A 53 15.15 5.13 -7.89
CA SER A 53 14.41 6.37 -8.04
C SER A 53 15.30 7.42 -8.68
N THR A 54 14.83 8.06 -9.74
CA THR A 54 15.58 9.08 -10.47
C THR A 54 14.67 10.18 -10.97
N ARG A 55 15.17 11.41 -10.90
CA ARG A 55 14.56 12.58 -11.56
C ARG A 55 14.52 12.44 -13.08
N GLY A 56 15.36 11.56 -13.63
CA GLY A 56 15.48 11.35 -15.06
C GLY A 56 15.83 12.64 -15.79
N ARG A 57 14.99 13.00 -16.78
CA ARG A 57 15.16 14.21 -17.60
C ARG A 57 14.31 15.40 -17.14
N SER A 58 13.49 15.24 -16.10
CA SER A 58 12.71 16.34 -15.51
C SER A 58 13.62 17.39 -14.89
N ALA A 59 13.10 18.60 -14.61
CA ALA A 59 13.84 19.66 -13.92
C ALA A 59 13.90 19.42 -12.40
N GLU A 60 12.81 18.91 -11.82
CA GLU A 60 12.66 18.65 -10.39
C GLU A 60 12.28 17.19 -10.12
N MET A 61 12.56 16.72 -8.90
CA MET A 61 12.22 15.38 -8.44
C MET A 61 10.96 15.43 -7.57
N GLU A 62 9.81 15.04 -8.15
CA GLU A 62 8.51 15.05 -7.46
C GLU A 62 8.09 13.65 -6.97
N ASP A 63 8.74 12.58 -7.46
CA ASP A 63 8.51 11.21 -6.99
C ASP A 63 9.09 10.98 -5.59
N ALA A 64 8.37 10.19 -4.81
CA ALA A 64 8.83 9.64 -3.54
C ALA A 64 8.55 8.13 -3.45
N CYS A 65 9.34 7.43 -2.66
CA CYS A 65 9.20 6.00 -2.41
C CYS A 65 9.37 5.68 -0.92
N ALA A 66 8.61 4.72 -0.42
CA ALA A 66 8.72 4.21 0.95
C ALA A 66 9.01 2.70 0.93
N ALA A 67 9.93 2.26 1.77
CA ALA A 67 10.15 0.85 2.09
C ALA A 67 10.31 0.72 3.60
N ALA A 68 9.39 0.03 4.23
CA ALA A 68 9.27 -0.07 5.68
C ALA A 68 9.16 -1.53 6.10
N PRO A 69 10.30 -2.22 6.29
CA PRO A 69 10.33 -3.57 6.83
C PRO A 69 9.75 -3.60 8.24
N ARG A 70 8.85 -4.56 8.54
CA ARG A 70 8.27 -4.76 9.89
C ARG A 70 7.59 -3.48 10.40
N PHE A 71 6.89 -2.77 9.51
CA PHE A 71 6.22 -1.51 9.86
C PHE A 71 5.05 -1.72 10.82
N ALA A 72 4.40 -2.89 10.75
CA ALA A 72 3.27 -3.27 11.56
C ALA A 72 3.13 -4.80 11.61
N ASP A 73 2.34 -5.25 12.58
CA ASP A 73 1.85 -6.62 12.65
C ASP A 73 0.41 -6.68 12.16
N VAL A 74 0.15 -7.53 11.16
CA VAL A 74 -1.18 -7.75 10.60
C VAL A 74 -1.94 -8.76 11.49
N PRO A 75 -3.14 -8.43 11.98
CA PRO A 75 -4.01 -9.40 12.62
C PRO A 75 -4.37 -10.50 11.63
N VAL A 76 -4.10 -11.77 11.96
CA VAL A 76 -4.35 -12.89 11.01
C VAL A 76 -5.85 -13.05 10.69
N ARG A 77 -6.73 -12.49 11.53
CA ARG A 77 -8.17 -12.37 11.26
C ARG A 77 -8.52 -11.58 9.99
N LEU A 78 -7.59 -10.78 9.46
CA LEU A 78 -7.73 -10.09 8.17
C LEU A 78 -7.27 -10.93 6.98
N LEU A 79 -6.75 -12.14 7.22
CA LEU A 79 -6.12 -13.02 6.23
C LEU A 79 -6.75 -14.43 6.19
N ALA A 80 -7.39 -14.86 7.28
CA ALA A 80 -8.06 -16.16 7.38
C ALA A 80 -9.28 -16.09 8.32
N SER A 81 -10.27 -16.95 8.06
CA SER A 81 -11.43 -17.09 8.94
C SER A 81 -11.04 -17.67 10.29
N ARG A 82 -11.83 -17.40 11.32
CA ARG A 82 -11.56 -17.94 12.67
C ARG A 82 -11.62 -19.47 12.66
N ARG A 83 -12.57 -20.04 11.93
CA ARG A 83 -12.75 -21.50 11.79
C ARG A 83 -11.54 -22.18 11.16
N ASP A 84 -10.93 -21.57 10.14
CA ASP A 84 -9.75 -22.14 9.48
C ASP A 84 -8.54 -22.16 10.42
N LEU A 85 -8.38 -21.11 11.23
CA LEU A 85 -7.31 -20.99 12.22
C LEU A 85 -7.50 -21.95 13.40
N ASP A 86 -8.73 -22.06 13.91
CA ASP A 86 -9.09 -23.04 14.95
C ASP A 86 -8.84 -24.48 14.47
N GLY A 87 -9.13 -24.76 13.19
CA GLY A 87 -8.83 -26.05 12.55
C GLY A 87 -7.33 -26.38 12.46
N LEU A 88 -6.47 -25.37 12.56
CA LEU A 88 -5.01 -25.48 12.64
C LEU A 88 -4.49 -25.44 14.10
N GLY A 89 -5.37 -25.27 15.09
CA GLY A 89 -4.99 -25.08 16.50
C GLY A 89 -4.32 -23.74 16.78
N LEU A 90 -4.59 -22.72 15.94
CA LEU A 90 -4.03 -21.38 16.06
C LEU A 90 -5.06 -20.41 16.65
N ASP A 91 -4.68 -19.66 17.68
CA ASP A 91 -5.54 -18.62 18.25
C ASP A 91 -5.60 -17.40 17.32
N ALA A 92 -6.73 -17.27 16.61
CA ALA A 92 -6.99 -16.18 15.68
C ALA A 92 -6.92 -14.78 16.33
N GLY A 93 -7.25 -14.65 17.61
CA GLY A 93 -7.25 -13.36 18.31
C GLY A 93 -5.85 -12.89 18.70
N ALA A 94 -4.97 -13.83 19.04
CA ALA A 94 -3.61 -13.55 19.45
C ALA A 94 -2.62 -13.51 18.28
N LEU A 95 -2.88 -14.22 17.18
CA LEU A 95 -1.90 -14.38 16.11
C LEU A 95 -1.71 -13.10 15.29
N ARG A 96 -0.44 -12.71 15.18
CA ARG A 96 0.05 -11.50 14.53
C ARG A 96 1.12 -11.90 13.54
N LEU A 97 1.06 -11.34 12.33
CA LEU A 97 2.04 -11.61 11.28
C LEU A 97 2.83 -10.35 10.95
N PRO A 98 4.17 -10.36 11.10
CA PRO A 98 4.98 -9.22 10.70
C PRO A 98 4.77 -8.88 9.22
N ALA A 99 4.59 -7.59 8.93
CA ALA A 99 4.37 -7.11 7.58
C ALA A 99 5.33 -5.98 7.20
N HIS A 100 5.57 -5.85 5.91
CA HIS A 100 6.40 -4.83 5.30
C HIS A 100 5.52 -3.96 4.40
N LEU A 101 5.80 -2.66 4.36
CA LEU A 101 5.10 -1.72 3.48
C LEU A 101 6.06 -1.20 2.43
N PHE A 102 5.60 -1.21 1.18
CA PHE A 102 6.27 -0.58 0.05
C PHE A 102 5.31 0.38 -0.62
N GLY A 103 5.77 1.58 -0.94
CA GLY A 103 4.94 2.62 -1.53
C GLY A 103 5.68 3.43 -2.58
N VAL A 104 4.97 3.81 -3.64
CA VAL A 104 5.41 4.77 -4.65
C VAL A 104 4.39 5.89 -4.73
N PHE A 105 4.88 7.13 -4.76
CA PHE A 105 4.09 8.35 -4.74
C PHE A 105 4.62 9.27 -5.83
N ASP A 106 3.85 9.45 -6.90
CA ASP A 106 4.17 10.32 -8.04
C ASP A 106 3.56 11.69 -7.75
N GLY A 107 4.40 12.67 -7.43
CA GLY A 107 4.00 14.03 -7.11
C GLY A 107 3.67 14.85 -8.36
N HIS A 108 2.74 15.79 -8.24
CA HIS A 108 2.46 16.75 -9.30
C HIS A 108 2.14 18.13 -8.73
N GLY A 109 2.67 19.16 -9.38
CA GLY A 109 2.56 20.55 -8.92
C GLY A 109 3.51 20.88 -7.76
N GLY A 110 4.31 19.90 -7.31
CA GLY A 110 5.21 19.98 -6.18
C GLY A 110 5.47 18.59 -5.57
N ALA A 111 6.58 18.46 -4.84
CA ALA A 111 7.00 17.20 -4.21
C ALA A 111 6.46 17.01 -2.78
N GLU A 112 5.83 18.03 -2.21
CA GLU A 112 5.47 18.11 -0.78
C GLU A 112 4.49 17.01 -0.39
N VAL A 113 3.45 16.78 -1.20
CA VAL A 113 2.41 15.77 -0.94
C VAL A 113 2.98 14.36 -1.09
N ALA A 114 3.81 14.11 -2.12
CA ALA A 114 4.47 12.81 -2.31
C ALA A 114 5.42 12.47 -1.14
N ASN A 115 6.25 13.42 -0.72
CA ASN A 115 7.13 13.27 0.43
C ASN A 115 6.34 13.04 1.73
N TYR A 116 5.21 13.72 1.90
CA TYR A 116 4.35 13.53 3.06
C TYR A 116 3.71 12.14 3.07
N CYS A 117 3.24 11.65 1.92
CA CYS A 117 2.70 10.29 1.81
C CYS A 117 3.75 9.23 2.19
N ARG A 118 5.00 9.39 1.72
CA ARG A 118 6.13 8.51 2.08
C ARG A 118 6.33 8.39 3.59
N GLU A 119 6.24 9.49 4.32
CA GLU A 119 6.51 9.53 5.75
C GLU A 119 5.29 9.14 6.59
N ARG A 120 4.10 9.59 6.19
CA ARG A 120 2.91 9.56 7.03
C ARG A 120 2.09 8.29 6.89
N LEU A 121 1.99 7.75 5.67
CA LEU A 121 1.01 6.68 5.39
C LEU A 121 1.32 5.38 6.13
N GLN A 122 2.60 5.00 6.21
CA GLN A 122 3.05 3.84 6.99
C GLN A 122 2.73 3.97 8.49
N VAL A 123 2.83 5.19 9.03
CA VAL A 123 2.58 5.46 10.46
C VAL A 123 1.10 5.32 10.77
N LEU A 124 0.25 5.93 9.94
CA LEU A 124 -1.21 5.85 10.09
C LEU A 124 -1.69 4.40 9.91
N LEU A 125 -1.25 3.72 8.86
CA LEU A 125 -1.66 2.34 8.62
C LEU A 125 -1.24 1.41 9.76
N GLY A 126 -0.02 1.55 10.28
CA GLY A 126 0.44 0.77 11.43
C GLY A 126 -0.28 1.09 12.74
N GLN A 127 -0.84 2.30 12.91
CA GLN A 127 -1.70 2.65 14.03
C GLN A 127 -3.08 2.00 13.89
N GLU A 128 -3.69 2.11 12.72
CA GLU A 128 -5.03 1.55 12.47
C GLU A 128 -5.02 0.01 12.49
N LEU A 129 -3.98 -0.66 11.97
CA LEU A 129 -3.84 -2.11 12.07
C LEU A 129 -3.76 -2.61 13.52
N ARG A 130 -3.08 -1.85 14.39
CA ARG A 130 -3.00 -2.18 15.82
C ARG A 130 -4.37 -2.11 16.49
N ARG A 131 -5.07 -0.99 16.30
CA ARG A 131 -6.44 -0.79 16.84
C ARG A 131 -7.41 -1.84 16.32
N LEU A 132 -7.43 -2.05 15.01
CA LEU A 132 -8.34 -3.01 14.39
C LEU A 132 -8.11 -4.43 14.91
N GLY A 133 -6.86 -4.79 15.21
CA GLY A 133 -6.59 -6.08 15.80
C GLY A 133 -7.02 -6.22 17.26
N GLU A 134 -7.17 -5.13 18.02
CA GLU A 134 -7.79 -5.17 19.35
C GLU A 134 -9.29 -5.38 19.20
N ASP A 135 -9.95 -4.61 18.33
CA ASP A 135 -11.39 -4.69 18.07
C ASP A 135 -11.79 -6.07 17.53
N LEU A 136 -11.02 -6.62 16.58
CA LEU A 136 -11.29 -7.93 15.99
C LEU A 136 -11.12 -9.08 16.98
N GLY A 137 -10.53 -8.91 18.16
CA GLY A 137 -10.47 -9.96 19.17
C GLY A 137 -11.85 -10.40 19.65
N GLU A 138 -12.82 -9.47 19.65
CA GLU A 138 -14.15 -9.65 20.24
C GLU A 138 -15.24 -9.98 19.20
N VAL A 139 -14.96 -9.79 17.92
CA VAL A 139 -15.94 -9.93 16.83
C VAL A 139 -16.04 -11.38 16.33
N GLY A 140 -17.22 -11.77 15.83
CA GLY A 140 -17.45 -13.06 15.14
C GLY A 140 -16.77 -13.14 13.78
N GLU A 141 -17.32 -13.87 12.81
CA GLU A 141 -16.76 -13.88 11.44
C GLU A 141 -16.80 -12.48 10.81
N VAL A 142 -15.80 -12.16 9.98
CA VAL A 142 -15.61 -10.84 9.38
C VAL A 142 -15.43 -10.91 7.88
N ASP A 143 -15.95 -9.91 7.16
CA ASP A 143 -15.59 -9.71 5.75
C ASP A 143 -14.19 -9.08 5.68
N MET A 144 -13.19 -9.91 5.45
CA MET A 144 -11.79 -9.49 5.39
C MET A 144 -11.54 -8.41 4.33
N LYS A 145 -12.22 -8.49 3.17
CA LYS A 145 -12.04 -7.54 2.08
C LYS A 145 -12.59 -6.18 2.48
N GLU A 146 -13.80 -6.14 3.05
CA GLU A 146 -14.41 -4.89 3.51
C GLU A 146 -13.56 -4.18 4.55
N HIS A 147 -12.98 -4.93 5.50
CA HIS A 147 -12.08 -4.35 6.50
C HIS A 147 -10.79 -3.80 5.90
N TRP A 148 -10.19 -4.47 4.90
CA TRP A 148 -9.03 -3.92 4.19
C TRP A 148 -9.39 -2.66 3.39
N ASP A 149 -10.54 -2.67 2.70
CA ASP A 149 -11.02 -1.51 1.94
C ASP A 149 -11.27 -0.32 2.86
N GLU A 150 -11.91 -0.54 4.02
CA GLU A 150 -12.18 0.49 5.02
C GLU A 150 -10.89 1.04 5.63
N LEU A 151 -9.97 0.15 6.00
CA LEU A 151 -8.66 0.50 6.57
C LEU A 151 -7.87 1.44 5.63
N PHE A 152 -7.68 1.03 4.37
CA PHE A 152 -6.95 1.86 3.40
C PHE A 152 -7.68 3.14 3.05
N SER A 153 -9.02 3.10 2.92
CA SER A 153 -9.83 4.30 2.64
C SER A 153 -9.70 5.32 3.77
N LYS A 154 -9.80 4.88 5.04
CA LYS A 154 -9.59 5.75 6.21
C LYS A 154 -8.18 6.32 6.24
N CYS A 155 -7.14 5.50 6.00
CA CYS A 155 -5.77 5.98 5.99
C CYS A 155 -5.53 7.02 4.88
N PHE A 156 -6.00 6.77 3.65
CA PHE A 156 -5.80 7.68 2.52
C PHE A 156 -6.56 8.99 2.75
N GLN A 157 -7.81 8.91 3.22
CA GLN A 157 -8.61 10.09 3.56
C GLN A 157 -7.97 10.88 4.71
N ARG A 158 -7.42 10.21 5.72
CA ARG A 158 -6.73 10.87 6.83
C ARG A 158 -5.49 11.63 6.36
N VAL A 159 -4.70 11.06 5.44
CA VAL A 159 -3.58 11.78 4.81
C VAL A 159 -4.09 12.99 4.03
N ASP A 160 -5.15 12.82 3.23
CA ASP A 160 -5.76 13.91 2.46
C ASP A 160 -6.25 15.07 3.36
N ASP A 161 -6.89 14.75 4.48
CA ASP A 161 -7.37 15.74 5.44
C ASP A 161 -6.22 16.48 6.15
N GLU A 162 -5.10 15.79 6.42
CA GLU A 162 -3.89 16.39 7.00
C GLU A 162 -3.14 17.27 5.98
N VAL A 163 -3.15 16.88 4.70
CA VAL A 163 -2.58 17.65 3.58
C VAL A 163 -3.40 18.92 3.32
N SER A 164 -4.72 18.80 3.28
CA SER A 164 -5.64 19.92 3.02
C SER A 164 -5.88 20.84 4.24
N GLY A 165 -5.37 20.48 5.42
CA GLY A 165 -5.57 21.24 6.66
C GLY A 165 -6.97 21.10 7.27
N ARG A 166 -7.80 20.15 6.79
CA ARG A 166 -9.10 19.81 7.41
C ARG A 166 -8.92 19.16 8.78
N THR A 167 -7.75 18.61 9.05
CA THR A 167 -7.42 18.03 10.35
C THR A 167 -5.97 18.37 10.73
N SER A 168 -5.71 18.49 12.04
CA SER A 168 -4.37 18.82 12.52
C SER A 168 -3.40 17.65 12.30
N ARG A 169 -2.17 17.97 11.89
CA ARG A 169 -1.04 17.04 11.89
C ARG A 169 -0.03 17.43 12.95
N LEU A 170 0.75 16.46 13.43
CA LEU A 170 1.86 16.73 14.36
C LEU A 170 3.13 17.03 13.56
N VAL A 171 3.73 18.20 13.78
CA VAL A 171 5.03 18.61 13.22
C VAL A 171 5.92 19.05 14.38
N GLY A 172 7.02 18.33 14.62
CA GLY A 172 7.93 18.64 15.74
C GLY A 172 7.26 18.61 17.12
N GLY A 173 6.20 17.81 17.29
CA GLY A 173 5.43 17.74 18.53
C GLY A 173 4.34 18.82 18.69
N VAL A 174 4.21 19.73 17.72
CA VAL A 174 3.18 20.78 17.72
C VAL A 174 2.07 20.43 16.74
N HIS A 175 0.82 20.69 17.11
CA HIS A 175 -0.32 20.57 16.21
C HIS A 175 -0.32 21.70 15.19
N GLU A 176 -0.23 21.34 13.92
CA GLU A 176 -0.30 22.24 12.77
C GLU A 176 -1.59 21.97 12.01
N SER A 177 -2.37 23.01 11.74
CA SER A 177 -3.66 22.91 11.04
C SER A 177 -3.66 23.63 9.69
N ARG A 178 -2.59 24.37 9.34
CA ARG A 178 -2.49 24.98 8.01
C ARG A 178 -2.33 23.89 6.94
N PRO A 179 -2.86 24.07 5.72
CA PRO A 179 -2.59 23.17 4.61
C PRO A 179 -1.10 22.91 4.42
N LEU A 180 -0.73 21.68 4.07
CA LEU A 180 0.65 21.28 3.82
C LEU A 180 1.19 21.93 2.54
N ALA A 181 0.37 21.96 1.49
CA ALA A 181 0.73 22.44 0.16
C ALA A 181 -0.42 23.25 -0.44
N ALA A 182 -0.16 23.92 -1.57
CA ALA A 182 -1.20 24.63 -2.31
C ALA A 182 -2.26 23.66 -2.88
N GLU A 183 -3.47 24.16 -3.15
CA GLU A 183 -4.61 23.34 -3.57
C GLU A 183 -4.43 22.60 -4.90
N ASN A 184 -3.44 22.99 -5.70
CA ASN A 184 -3.09 22.37 -6.98
C ASN A 184 -1.92 21.38 -6.87
N VAL A 185 -1.41 21.11 -5.67
CA VAL A 185 -0.37 20.12 -5.41
C VAL A 185 -1.03 18.81 -4.96
N GLY A 186 -0.60 17.70 -5.55
CA GLY A 186 -1.12 16.39 -5.22
C GLY A 186 -0.09 15.29 -5.45
N SER A 187 -0.48 14.07 -5.12
CA SER A 187 0.32 12.90 -5.43
C SER A 187 -0.55 11.67 -5.66
N THR A 188 -0.07 10.76 -6.52
CA THR A 188 -0.57 9.38 -6.51
C THR A 188 -0.16 8.70 -5.20
N ALA A 189 -0.82 7.61 -4.86
CA ALA A 189 -0.35 6.69 -3.84
C ALA A 189 -0.65 5.26 -4.24
N VAL A 190 0.40 4.49 -4.51
CA VAL A 190 0.28 3.04 -4.67
C VAL A 190 1.11 2.36 -3.59
N VAL A 191 0.46 1.48 -2.82
CA VAL A 191 1.06 0.83 -1.65
C VAL A 191 0.81 -0.67 -1.70
N ALA A 192 1.84 -1.44 -1.33
CA ALA A 192 1.81 -2.87 -1.16
C ALA A 192 2.19 -3.22 0.29
N VAL A 193 1.32 -3.96 0.98
CA VAL A 193 1.60 -4.61 2.26
C VAL A 193 1.94 -6.06 1.97
N VAL A 194 3.14 -6.47 2.36
CA VAL A 194 3.70 -7.80 2.11
C VAL A 194 3.93 -8.49 3.44
N CYS A 195 3.42 -9.69 3.60
CA CYS A 195 3.74 -10.60 4.70
C CYS A 195 3.99 -12.01 4.13
N SER A 196 4.35 -12.96 4.99
CA SER A 196 4.70 -14.33 4.56
C SER A 196 3.61 -15.05 3.74
N SER A 197 2.35 -14.62 3.86
CA SER A 197 1.20 -15.33 3.27
C SER A 197 0.44 -14.51 2.22
N HIS A 198 0.49 -13.18 2.28
CA HIS A 198 -0.36 -12.32 1.47
C HIS A 198 0.36 -11.07 0.96
N LEU A 199 -0.10 -10.61 -0.20
CA LEU A 199 0.19 -9.31 -0.79
C LEU A 199 -1.12 -8.53 -0.89
N VAL A 200 -1.23 -7.43 -0.14
CA VAL A 200 -2.39 -6.53 -0.17
C VAL A 200 -1.98 -5.24 -0.86
N VAL A 201 -2.75 -4.80 -1.87
CA VAL A 201 -2.43 -3.61 -2.67
C VAL A 201 -3.55 -2.58 -2.56
N ALA A 202 -3.17 -1.33 -2.33
CA ALA A 202 -4.05 -0.17 -2.39
C ALA A 202 -3.51 0.83 -3.41
N ASN A 203 -4.37 1.31 -4.31
CA ASN A 203 -4.00 2.25 -5.38
C ASN A 203 -4.90 3.48 -5.39
N CYS A 204 -4.31 4.67 -5.47
CA CYS A 204 -4.96 5.95 -5.68
C CYS A 204 -4.13 6.78 -6.67
N GLY A 205 -4.33 6.55 -7.96
CA GLY A 205 -3.70 7.31 -9.03
C GLY A 205 -3.44 6.42 -10.24
N ASP A 206 -2.47 6.81 -11.05
CA ASP A 206 -2.01 6.07 -12.23
C ASP A 206 -0.61 5.46 -12.11
N SER A 207 -0.02 5.48 -10.91
CA SER A 207 1.04 4.53 -10.54
C SER A 207 0.48 3.10 -10.43
N ARG A 208 1.34 2.08 -10.48
CA ARG A 208 0.89 0.68 -10.62
C ARG A 208 1.74 -0.34 -9.87
N VAL A 209 1.08 -1.38 -9.36
CA VAL A 209 1.73 -2.64 -8.91
C VAL A 209 1.46 -3.75 -9.91
N VAL A 210 2.52 -4.48 -10.27
CA VAL A 210 2.45 -5.68 -11.10
C VAL A 210 3.17 -6.81 -10.36
N LEU A 211 2.48 -7.93 -10.18
CA LEU A 211 3.05 -9.16 -9.61
C LEU A 211 3.57 -10.04 -10.75
N CYS A 212 4.79 -10.54 -10.65
CA CYS A 212 5.26 -11.63 -11.52
C CYS A 212 4.94 -12.97 -10.85
N ARG A 213 4.08 -13.79 -11.46
CA ARG A 213 3.74 -15.12 -10.97
C ARG A 213 3.89 -16.12 -12.10
N GLY A 214 4.71 -17.15 -11.91
CA GLY A 214 4.96 -18.14 -12.96
C GLY A 214 5.61 -17.56 -14.22
N LYS A 215 6.45 -16.52 -14.07
CA LYS A 215 7.04 -15.73 -15.17
C LYS A 215 6.03 -14.91 -15.99
N GLU A 216 4.79 -14.77 -15.51
CA GLU A 216 3.76 -13.97 -16.16
C GLU A 216 3.38 -12.73 -15.31
N PRO A 217 3.12 -11.58 -15.95
CA PRO A 217 2.69 -10.38 -15.25
C PRO A 217 1.20 -10.45 -14.89
N VAL A 218 0.89 -10.18 -13.62
CA VAL A 218 -0.46 -10.03 -13.08
C VAL A 218 -0.62 -8.61 -12.57
N ALA A 219 -1.50 -7.82 -13.20
CA ALA A 219 -1.79 -6.47 -12.74
C ALA A 219 -2.53 -6.53 -11.39
N MET A 220 -1.89 -5.99 -10.34
CA MET A 220 -2.48 -5.95 -8.98
C MET A 220 -3.25 -4.65 -8.72
N SER A 221 -3.11 -3.65 -9.60
CA SER A 221 -3.88 -2.42 -9.58
C SER A 221 -4.32 -2.01 -10.98
N ILE A 222 -5.42 -1.24 -11.04
CA ILE A 222 -5.94 -0.63 -12.28
C ILE A 222 -5.80 0.88 -12.13
N ASP A 223 -5.17 1.53 -13.11
CA ASP A 223 -4.98 2.97 -13.10
C ASP A 223 -6.31 3.72 -13.00
N HIS A 224 -6.31 4.80 -12.22
CA HIS A 224 -7.40 5.76 -12.15
C HIS A 224 -7.28 6.77 -13.30
N LYS A 225 -7.49 6.31 -14.54
CA LYS A 225 -7.54 7.18 -15.71
C LYS A 225 -8.92 7.81 -15.88
N PRO A 226 -9.02 9.12 -16.21
CA PRO A 226 -10.30 9.81 -16.34
C PRO A 226 -11.25 9.22 -17.39
N ASP A 227 -10.74 8.54 -18.42
CA ASP A 227 -11.53 7.88 -19.46
C ASP A 227 -11.97 6.46 -19.13
N ARG A 228 -11.54 5.91 -17.98
CA ARG A 228 -12.08 4.64 -17.49
C ARG A 228 -13.59 4.81 -17.26
N LYS A 229 -14.40 3.88 -17.79
CA LYS A 229 -15.86 4.06 -17.90
C LYS A 229 -16.54 4.40 -16.57
N ASP A 230 -16.16 3.71 -15.51
CA ASP A 230 -16.64 3.94 -14.14
C ASP A 230 -16.18 5.29 -13.56
N GLU A 231 -14.92 5.66 -13.78
CA GLU A 231 -14.39 6.95 -13.31
C GLU A 231 -14.99 8.14 -14.05
N ARG A 232 -15.14 8.05 -15.39
CA ARG A 232 -15.85 9.05 -16.19
C ARG A 232 -17.28 9.21 -15.68
N ALA A 233 -18.01 8.11 -15.52
CA ALA A 233 -19.38 8.14 -15.03
C ALA A 233 -19.48 8.79 -13.63
N ARG A 234 -18.56 8.47 -12.72
CA ARG A 234 -18.47 9.10 -11.40
C ARG A 234 -18.22 10.61 -11.48
N ILE A 235 -17.28 11.04 -12.32
CA ILE A 235 -16.93 12.46 -12.50
C ILE A 235 -18.11 13.23 -13.08
N GLU A 236 -18.72 12.72 -14.14
CA GLU A 236 -19.84 13.36 -14.85
C GLU A 236 -21.11 13.39 -13.98
N ALA A 237 -21.36 12.36 -13.17
CA ALA A 237 -22.46 12.34 -12.21
C ALA A 237 -22.36 13.42 -11.12
N LEU A 238 -21.13 13.85 -10.80
CA LEU A 238 -20.85 14.95 -9.87
C LEU A 238 -20.75 16.33 -10.57
N GLY A 239 -21.12 16.41 -11.85
CA GLY A 239 -21.08 17.65 -12.64
C GLY A 239 -19.72 18.01 -13.23
N GLY A 240 -18.68 17.18 -13.02
CA GLY A 240 -17.36 17.37 -13.62
C GLY A 240 -17.31 17.01 -15.11
N LYS A 241 -16.19 17.30 -15.77
CA LYS A 241 -15.98 16.98 -17.19
C LYS A 241 -14.70 16.18 -17.41
N VAL A 242 -14.76 15.21 -18.31
CA VAL A 242 -13.56 14.51 -18.80
C VAL A 242 -13.29 14.94 -20.24
N ILE A 243 -12.23 15.72 -20.41
CA ILE A 243 -11.87 16.41 -21.66
C ILE A 243 -10.61 15.77 -22.24
N GLN A 244 -10.63 15.47 -23.54
CA GLN A 244 -9.45 15.02 -24.25
C GLN A 244 -8.57 16.22 -24.60
N TRP A 245 -7.52 16.45 -23.82
CA TRP A 245 -6.57 17.55 -23.98
C TRP A 245 -5.15 17.04 -23.67
N ASN A 246 -4.41 16.64 -24.71
CA ASN A 246 -3.13 15.90 -24.56
C ASN A 246 -3.27 14.70 -23.59
N GLY A 247 -4.25 13.84 -23.90
CA GLY A 247 -4.75 12.78 -23.03
C GLY A 247 -6.09 13.14 -22.38
N TYR A 248 -6.82 12.15 -21.87
CA TYR A 248 -8.05 12.41 -21.12
C TYR A 248 -7.73 12.97 -19.74
N ARG A 249 -8.36 14.10 -19.41
CA ARG A 249 -8.10 14.85 -18.19
C ARG A 249 -9.38 15.28 -17.50
N VAL A 250 -9.39 15.26 -16.17
CA VAL A 250 -10.45 15.88 -15.37
C VAL A 250 -10.36 17.39 -15.56
N SER A 251 -11.46 18.00 -16.01
CA SER A 251 -11.56 19.41 -16.38
C SER A 251 -10.47 19.91 -17.35
N GLY A 252 -9.87 19.02 -18.14
CA GLY A 252 -8.76 19.36 -19.04
C GLY A 252 -7.40 19.56 -18.34
N ILE A 253 -7.32 19.39 -17.02
CA ILE A 253 -6.14 19.68 -16.20
C ILE A 253 -5.41 18.39 -15.79
N LEU A 254 -6.05 17.54 -14.99
CA LEU A 254 -5.40 16.41 -14.33
C LEU A 254 -5.60 15.10 -15.12
N ALA A 255 -4.51 14.39 -15.44
CA ALA A 255 -4.53 13.15 -16.24
C ALA A 255 -4.86 11.87 -15.44
N MET A 256 -5.27 12.02 -14.19
CA MET A 256 -5.74 10.97 -13.28
C MET A 256 -7.05 11.42 -12.62
N SER A 257 -7.90 10.47 -12.27
CA SER A 257 -9.23 10.74 -11.70
C SER A 257 -9.28 10.67 -10.17
N ARG A 258 -8.20 10.18 -9.53
CA ARG A 258 -8.02 10.11 -8.08
C ARG A 258 -6.57 10.41 -7.73
N SER A 259 -6.37 11.10 -6.61
CA SER A 259 -5.07 11.44 -6.03
C SER A 259 -5.25 11.87 -4.58
N ILE A 260 -4.19 11.88 -3.80
CA ILE A 260 -4.13 12.51 -2.48
C ILE A 260 -3.80 14.00 -2.68
N GLY A 261 -4.41 14.88 -1.89
CA GLY A 261 -4.29 16.33 -2.06
C GLY A 261 -5.24 16.83 -3.13
N ILE A 262 -4.76 17.71 -4.01
CA ILE A 262 -5.46 18.37 -5.12
C ILE A 262 -6.99 18.19 -5.17
N ASN A 263 -7.73 19.27 -4.90
CA ASN A 263 -9.18 19.20 -4.97
C ASN A 263 -9.66 19.16 -6.43
N ILE A 264 -9.85 17.95 -6.97
CA ILE A 264 -10.31 17.74 -8.34
C ILE A 264 -11.69 18.36 -8.63
N HIS A 265 -12.47 18.71 -7.59
CA HIS A 265 -13.77 19.36 -7.72
C HIS A 265 -13.70 20.90 -7.76
N SER A 266 -12.62 21.53 -7.27
CA SER A 266 -12.44 22.98 -7.42
C SER A 266 -11.97 23.38 -8.84
N CYS A 267 -11.68 22.40 -9.69
CA CYS A 267 -11.44 22.57 -11.12
C CYS A 267 -12.73 22.58 -11.97
N ALA A 268 -13.92 22.56 -11.36
CA ALA A 268 -15.22 22.58 -12.05
C ALA A 268 -15.88 23.96 -11.99
#